data_AF-A0AAN6G624-F1
#
_entry.id   AF-A0AAN6G624-F1
#
_cell.length_a   1.000
_cell.length_b   1.000
_cell.length_c   1.000
_cell.angle_alpha   90.00
_cell.angle_beta   90.00
_cell.angle_gamma   90.00
#
_symmetry.space_group_name_H-M   'P 1'
#
loop_
_entity.id
_entity.type
_entity.pdbx_description
1 polymer ?
#
loop_
_entity_poly.entity_id
_entity_poly.type
_entity_poly.pdbx_seq_one_letter_code
_entity_poly.pdbx_strand_id
1 'polypeptide(L)' 'EVKLRPLEPAPPLGLARDFVLKVRRRKGLSDHISVSGYLDSEMVVGGGGGGGSRSSRRRH' A
#
# COMPACT_ATOMS: atom_id res chain seq x y z
N GLU A 1 -2.35 8.18 0.74
CA GLU A 1 -3.41 7.32 1.32
C GLU A 1 -4.78 7.77 0.82
N VAL A 2 -5.58 6.91 0.17
CA VAL A 2 -6.91 7.28 -0.33
C VAL A 2 -7.94 7.17 0.80
N LYS A 3 -8.46 8.32 1.26
CA LYS A 3 -9.51 8.39 2.29
C LYS A 3 -10.87 8.13 1.65
N LEU A 4 -11.55 7.07 2.09
CA LEU A 4 -12.90 6.73 1.62
C LEU A 4 -13.91 7.62 2.34
N ARG A 5 -14.80 8.26 1.57
CA ARG A 5 -15.91 9.06 2.12
C ARG A 5 -17.17 8.19 2.09
N PRO A 6 -17.90 8.05 3.21
CA PRO A 6 -19.22 7.45 3.17
C PRO A 6 -20.12 8.23 2.19
N LEU A 7 -21.00 7.52 1.48
CA LEU A 7 -22.06 8.04 0.58
C LEU A 7 -21.64 8.43 -0.85
N GLU A 8 -20.35 8.39 -1.20
CA GLU A 8 -19.88 8.58 -2.57
C GLU A 8 -19.03 7.38 -3.04
N PRO A 9 -19.12 6.96 -4.31
CA PRO A 9 -18.26 5.91 -4.84
C PRO A 9 -16.79 6.37 -4.86
N ALA A 10 -15.87 5.45 -4.55
CA ALA A 10 -14.46 5.76 -4.58
C ALA A 10 -13.97 6.11 -6.01
N PRO A 11 -13.02 7.05 -6.16
CA PRO A 11 -12.40 7.32 -7.46
C PRO A 11 -11.69 6.08 -8.00
N PRO A 12 -11.42 5.98 -9.33
CA PRO A 12 -10.90 4.76 -9.95
C PRO A 12 -9.66 4.15 -9.27
N LEU A 13 -8.72 4.99 -8.83
CA LEU A 13 -7.51 4.55 -8.12
C LEU A 13 -7.77 4.08 -6.67
N GLY A 14 -8.89 4.49 -6.07
CA GLY A 14 -9.31 4.13 -4.72
C GLY A 14 -10.23 2.92 -4.65
N LEU A 15 -10.83 2.53 -5.77
CA LEU A 15 -11.87 1.51 -5.86
C LEU A 15 -11.39 0.13 -5.36
N ALA A 16 -10.17 -0.27 -5.72
CA ALA A 16 -9.58 -1.53 -5.25
C ALA A 16 -9.47 -1.59 -3.72
N ARG A 17 -9.02 -0.48 -3.09
CA ARG A 17 -8.93 -0.39 -1.63
C ARG A 17 -10.30 -0.42 -0.98
N ASP A 18 -11.27 0.25 -1.57
CA ASP A 18 -12.66 0.31 -1.08
C ASP A 18 -13.31 -1.08 -1.04
N PHE A 19 -13.17 -1.87 -2.10
CA PHE A 19 -13.69 -3.24 -2.11
C PHE A 19 -13.04 -4.13 -1.04
N VAL A 20 -11.71 -4.06 -0.90
CA VAL A 20 -10.99 -4.85 0.11
C VAL A 20 -11.43 -4.48 1.53
N LEU A 21 -11.49 -3.18 1.85
CA LEU A 21 -11.92 -2.72 3.17
C LEU A 21 -13.37 -3.08 3.47
N LYS A 22 -14.29 -2.94 2.50
CA LYS A 22 -15.69 -3.35 2.65
C LYS A 22 -15.82 -4.84 2.96
N VAL A 23 -15.10 -5.69 2.24
CA VAL A 23 -15.12 -7.15 2.49
C VAL A 23 -14.57 -7.48 3.87
N ARG A 24 -13.46 -6.84 4.30
CA ARG A 24 -12.86 -7.10 5.61
C ARG A 24 -13.77 -6.71 6.77
N ARG A 25 -14.38 -5.52 6.72
CA ARG A 25 -15.36 -5.08 7.73
C ARG A 25 -16.56 -6.02 7.81
N ARG A 26 -17.07 -6.46 6.66
CA ARG A 26 -18.17 -7.45 6.59
C ARG A 26 -17.80 -8.79 7.22
N LYS A 27 -16.51 -9.17 7.16
CA LYS A 27 -15.99 -10.41 7.75
C LYS A 27 -15.47 -10.24 9.18
N GLY A 28 -15.58 -9.05 9.78
CA GLY A 28 -15.09 -8.78 11.14
C GLY A 28 -13.56 -8.73 11.24
N LEU A 29 -12.85 -8.53 10.14
CA LEU A 29 -11.39 -8.40 10.11
C LEU A 29 -10.97 -6.94 10.33
N SER A 30 -9.75 -6.74 10.82
CA SER A 30 -9.15 -5.41 10.99
C SER A 30 -8.97 -4.67 9.66
N ASP A 31 -9.18 -3.35 9.68
CA ASP A 31 -8.93 -2.42 8.57
C ASP A 31 -7.43 -2.25 8.26
N HIS A 32 -6.55 -2.54 9.23
CA HIS A 32 -5.11 -2.45 9.04
C HIS A 32 -4.59 -3.70 8.32
N ILE A 33 -3.87 -3.49 7.21
CA ILE A 33 -3.30 -4.55 6.37
C ILE A 33 -1.83 -4.23 6.17
N SER A 34 -0.94 -5.09 6.67
CA SER A 34 0.49 -5.02 6.39
C SER A 34 0.97 -6.36 5.85
N VAL A 35 1.79 -6.31 4.80
CA VAL A 35 2.41 -7.50 4.20
C VAL A 35 3.53 -8.04 5.11
N SER A 36 4.07 -7.18 5.99
CA SER A 36 5.15 -7.52 6.93
C SER A 36 4.80 -8.64 7.92
N GLY A 37 3.52 -8.85 8.22
CA GLY A 37 3.10 -9.95 9.10
C GLY A 37 3.08 -11.32 8.42
N TYR A 38 3.28 -11.38 7.11
CA TYR A 38 3.20 -12.59 6.29
C TYR A 38 4.53 -12.94 5.62
N LEU A 39 5.52 -12.04 5.67
CA LEU A 39 6.82 -12.20 5.05
C LEU A 39 7.88 -12.40 6.12
N ASP A 40 8.83 -13.29 5.84
CA ASP A 40 10.02 -13.45 6.67
C ASP A 40 10.83 -12.15 6.69
N SER A 41 11.43 -11.85 7.85
CA SER A 41 12.10 -10.56 8.09
C SER A 41 13.18 -10.23 7.05
N GLU A 42 13.88 -11.24 6.54
CA GLU A 42 14.90 -11.11 5.49
C GLU A 42 14.29 -10.67 4.13
N MET A 43 13.08 -11.13 3.80
CA MET A 43 12.41 -10.77 2.54
C MET A 43 11.83 -9.36 2.56
N VAL A 44 11.43 -8.87 3.73
CA VAL A 44 10.90 -7.51 3.90
C VAL A 44 11.99 -6.46 3.65
N VAL A 45 13.24 -6.74 4.02
CA VAL A 45 14.39 -5.85 3.83
C VAL A 45 14.91 -5.90 2.38
N GLY A 46 14.96 -7.07 1.76
CA GLY A 46 15.50 -7.24 0.40
C GLY A 46 14.67 -6.59 -0.73
N GLY A 47 13.35 -6.46 -0.55
CA GLY A 47 12.46 -5.88 -1.57
C GLY A 47 12.27 -4.35 -1.51
N GLY A 48 12.66 -3.71 -0.39
CA GLY A 48 12.51 -2.25 -0.21
C GLY A 48 13.70 -1.42 -0.70
N GLY A 49 14.82 -2.08 -0.99
CA GLY A 49 16.09 -1.49 -1.41
C GLY A 49 16.23 -1.36 -2.93
N GLY A 50 15.25 -0.77 -3.61
CA GLY A 50 15.43 -0.33 -5.00
C GLY A 50 16.43 0.83 -5.05
N GLY A 51 17.72 0.50 -5.16
CA GLY A 51 18.83 1.44 -5.23
C GLY A 51 18.68 2.43 -6.36
N GLY A 52 18.16 3.62 -6.04
CA GLY A 52 18.29 4.80 -6.87
C GLY A 52 19.78 5.17 -6.95
N SER A 53 20.44 4.74 -8.03
CA SER A 53 21.74 5.28 -8.43
C SER A 53 21.60 6.80 -8.55
N ARG A 54 22.09 7.51 -7.52
CA ARG A 54 22.26 8.96 -7.53
C ARG A 54 23.38 9.29 -8.52
N SER A 55 23.04 9.32 -9.80
CA SER A 55 23.91 9.82 -10.86
C SER A 55 24.00 11.34 -10.74
N SER A 56 24.95 11.78 -9.91
CA SER A 56 25.48 13.13 -9.85
C SER A 56 26.21 13.49 -11.16
N ARG A 57 25.46 13.80 -12.23
CA ARG A 57 26.06 14.43 -13.42
C ARG A 57 26.12 15.93 -13.27
N ARG A 58 27.26 16.32 -12.71
CA ARG A 58 28.08 17.51 -12.96
C ARG A 58 27.43 18.65 -13.78
N ARG A 59 27.43 19.80 -13.12
CA ARG A 59 27.38 21.16 -13.68
C ARG A 59 28.29 21.30 -14.90
N HIS A 60 27.78 21.90 -15.97
CA HIS A 60 28.51 22.88 -16.78
C HIS A 60 27.52 23.82 -17.48
#